data_AF-A0A6G1SQR9-F1
#
_entry.id   AF-A0A6G1SQR9-F1
#
_cell.length_a   1.000
_cell.length_b   1.000
_cell.length_c   1.000
_cell.angle_alpha   90.00
_cell.angle_beta   90.00
_cell.angle_gamma   90.00
#
_symmetry.space_group_name_H-M   'P 1'
#
loop_
_entity.id
_entity.type
_entity.pdbx_description
1 polymer ?
#
loop_
_entity_poly.entity_id
_entity_poly.type
_entity_poly.pdbx_seq_one_letter_code
_entity_poly.pdbx_strand_id
1 'polypeptide(L)'
;MTAHTAAMQAAGSFEHRLNEWLRADVGVDLPRRVAREDPRRVLVSKFEPGFAARLHELLDLMPELFDEASVVAAYEREALEATPGAGRVDCWHTATHRMLREAGERHAIPDLRQAEVRTGIDSVCAVLQAVLWSDPRAGDAGYTPAAGEVTAYLDGLARLAPDVDLFTRTYGEFEGRLVQNHCPGASLARVMLAQGWRACTGTPPPGERTGA
;
A
#
# COMPACT_ATOMS: atom_id res chain seq x y z
N MET A 1 2.15 -27.74 -43.91
CA MET A 1 0.94 -27.07 -43.39
C MET A 1 0.84 -27.27 -41.88
N THR A 2 1.85 -26.85 -41.13
CA THR A 2 2.01 -27.22 -39.72
C THR A 2 2.81 -26.14 -39.00
N ALA A 3 2.09 -25.17 -38.46
CA ALA A 3 2.52 -24.16 -37.49
C ALA A 3 1.30 -23.31 -37.11
N HIS A 4 0.40 -23.06 -38.07
CA HIS A 4 -0.82 -22.27 -37.87
C HIS A 4 -1.89 -22.99 -37.03
N THR A 5 -1.87 -24.32 -36.98
CA THR A 5 -2.80 -25.12 -36.17
C THR A 5 -2.46 -25.09 -34.67
N ALA A 6 -1.20 -24.80 -34.29
CA ALA A 6 -0.81 -24.61 -32.89
C ALA A 6 -1.22 -23.22 -32.36
N ALA A 7 -1.31 -22.22 -33.25
CA ALA A 7 -1.80 -20.88 -32.93
C ALA A 7 -3.33 -20.82 -32.71
N MET A 8 -4.07 -21.83 -33.18
CA MET A 8 -5.54 -21.91 -33.07
C MET A 8 -6.05 -22.79 -31.91
N GLN A 9 -5.19 -23.51 -31.18
CA GLN A 9 -5.61 -24.40 -30.09
C GLN A 9 -5.67 -23.75 -28.69
N ALA A 10 -5.44 -22.45 -28.57
CA ALA A 10 -5.54 -21.74 -27.30
C ALA A 10 -6.43 -20.49 -27.35
N ALA A 11 -7.57 -20.58 -28.04
CA ALA A 11 -8.79 -19.86 -27.63
C ALA A 11 -9.35 -20.40 -26.28
N GLY A 12 -8.47 -20.85 -25.35
CA GLY A 12 -8.73 -22.05 -24.56
C GLY A 12 -8.02 -22.18 -23.21
N SER A 13 -7.54 -21.10 -22.59
CA SER A 13 -7.14 -21.12 -21.18
C SER A 13 -8.18 -20.40 -20.32
N PHE A 14 -8.42 -20.90 -19.11
CA PHE A 14 -9.31 -20.25 -18.12
C PHE A 14 -8.94 -18.77 -17.93
N GLU A 15 -7.63 -18.48 -17.84
CA GLU A 15 -7.11 -17.11 -17.72
C GLU A 15 -7.46 -16.23 -18.92
N HIS A 16 -7.47 -16.76 -20.15
CA HIS A 16 -7.86 -15.98 -21.33
C HIS A 16 -9.32 -15.54 -21.24
N ARG A 17 -10.24 -16.48 -21.00
CA ARG A 17 -11.68 -16.18 -20.87
C ARG A 17 -11.95 -15.25 -19.69
N LEU A 18 -11.23 -15.43 -18.58
CA LEU A 18 -11.30 -14.55 -17.43
C LEU A 18 -10.89 -13.11 -17.77
N ASN A 19 -9.82 -12.93 -18.56
CA ASN A 19 -9.39 -11.60 -19.00
C ASN A 19 -10.35 -10.95 -19.99
N GLU A 20 -11.00 -11.73 -20.85
CA GLU A 20 -12.07 -11.24 -21.72
C GLU A 20 -13.26 -10.74 -20.89
N TRP A 21 -13.71 -11.52 -19.90
CA TRP A 21 -14.76 -11.13 -18.96
C TRP A 21 -14.37 -9.88 -18.15
N LEU A 22 -13.16 -9.84 -17.59
CA LEU A 22 -12.65 -8.68 -16.85
C LEU A 22 -12.68 -7.40 -17.70
N ARG A 23 -12.35 -7.50 -18.98
CA ARG A 23 -12.37 -6.36 -19.89
C ARG A 23 -13.79 -5.97 -20.29
N ALA A 24 -14.61 -6.92 -20.74
CA ALA A 24 -15.93 -6.66 -21.31
C ALA A 24 -16.96 -6.25 -20.26
N ASP A 25 -16.97 -6.94 -19.11
CA ASP A 25 -18.06 -6.83 -18.14
C ASP A 25 -17.67 -6.00 -16.91
N VAL A 26 -16.38 -5.98 -16.55
CA VAL A 26 -15.88 -5.30 -15.33
C VAL A 26 -15.13 -4.01 -15.62
N GLY A 27 -14.72 -3.76 -16.88
CA GLY A 27 -13.98 -2.56 -17.27
C GLY A 27 -12.52 -2.54 -16.79
N VAL A 28 -11.87 -3.70 -16.72
CA VAL A 28 -10.45 -3.82 -16.39
C VAL A 28 -9.63 -3.94 -17.68
N ASP A 29 -9.01 -2.83 -18.10
CA ASP A 29 -8.33 -2.75 -19.40
C ASP A 29 -7.04 -3.58 -19.47
N LEU A 30 -6.26 -3.55 -18.38
CA LEU A 30 -4.99 -4.25 -18.27
C LEU A 30 -5.20 -5.71 -17.85
N PRO A 31 -4.47 -6.66 -18.45
CA PRO A 31 -4.64 -8.07 -18.12
C PRO A 31 -4.33 -8.37 -16.64
N ARG A 32 -4.93 -9.45 -16.14
CA ARG A 32 -4.71 -10.03 -14.82
C ARG A 32 -4.29 -11.47 -14.98
N ARG A 33 -3.22 -11.85 -14.29
CA ARG A 33 -2.76 -13.24 -14.19
C ARG A 33 -3.54 -13.96 -13.10
N VAL A 34 -3.86 -15.23 -13.29
CA VAL A 34 -4.35 -16.09 -12.21
C VAL A 34 -3.18 -16.39 -11.26
N ALA A 35 -3.29 -15.92 -10.02
CA ALA A 35 -2.29 -16.11 -8.98
C ALA A 35 -2.55 -17.36 -8.15
N ARG A 36 -3.83 -17.68 -7.89
CA ARG A 36 -4.27 -18.88 -7.17
C ARG A 36 -5.71 -19.23 -7.57
N GLU A 37 -6.00 -20.52 -7.62
CA GLU A 37 -7.35 -21.03 -7.82
C GLU A 37 -7.73 -21.96 -6.67
N ASP A 38 -8.99 -21.87 -6.24
CA ASP A 38 -9.64 -22.87 -5.41
C ASP A 38 -11.09 -23.07 -5.90
N PRO A 39 -11.84 -24.06 -5.40
CA PRO A 39 -13.19 -24.35 -5.87
C PRO A 39 -14.21 -23.21 -5.70
N ARG A 40 -13.92 -22.20 -4.86
CA ARG A 40 -14.82 -21.08 -4.56
C ARG A 40 -14.29 -19.73 -5.05
N ARG A 41 -12.98 -19.60 -5.25
CA ARG A 41 -12.33 -18.32 -5.51
C ARG A 41 -11.20 -18.43 -6.53
N VAL A 42 -11.02 -17.33 -7.25
CA VAL A 42 -9.91 -17.12 -8.20
C VAL A 42 -9.22 -15.83 -7.77
N LEU A 43 -8.00 -15.96 -7.26
CA LEU A 43 -7.16 -14.82 -6.97
C LEU A 43 -6.42 -14.43 -8.23
N VAL A 44 -6.61 -13.21 -8.70
CA VAL A 44 -5.90 -12.62 -9.82
C VAL A 44 -4.94 -11.55 -9.36
N SER A 45 -3.90 -11.30 -10.16
CA SER A 45 -2.90 -10.26 -9.87
C SER A 45 -2.55 -9.49 -11.13
N LYS A 46 -2.30 -8.20 -10.97
CA LYS A 46 -1.71 -7.35 -12.00
C LYS A 46 -0.17 -7.46 -12.07
N PHE A 47 0.42 -8.10 -11.08
CA PHE A 47 1.87 -8.23 -10.94
C PHE A 47 2.37 -9.57 -11.49
N GLU A 48 3.60 -9.55 -11.97
CA GLU A 48 4.29 -10.73 -12.47
C GLU A 48 4.55 -11.78 -11.34
N PRO A 49 4.76 -13.06 -11.70
CA PRO A 49 5.12 -14.09 -10.73
C PRO A 49 6.31 -13.69 -9.84
N GLY A 50 6.20 -13.98 -8.54
CA GLY A 50 7.24 -13.69 -7.56
C GLY A 50 7.34 -12.23 -7.10
N PHE A 51 6.52 -11.30 -7.63
CA PHE A 51 6.55 -9.89 -7.22
C PHE A 51 6.45 -9.71 -5.70
N ALA A 52 5.46 -10.33 -5.06
CA ALA A 52 5.23 -10.19 -3.63
C ALA A 52 6.41 -10.72 -2.79
N ALA A 53 6.99 -11.86 -3.17
CA ALA A 53 8.18 -12.40 -2.50
C ALA A 53 9.37 -11.44 -2.62
N ARG A 54 9.66 -10.95 -3.84
CA ARG A 54 10.74 -9.98 -4.06
C ARG A 54 10.49 -8.64 -3.36
N LEU A 55 9.22 -8.23 -3.22
CA LEU A 55 8.85 -7.04 -2.47
C LEU A 55 9.15 -7.26 -0.98
N HIS A 56 8.75 -8.38 -0.39
CA HIS A 56 9.07 -8.67 1.01
C HIS A 56 10.58 -8.78 1.26
N GLU A 57 11.31 -9.48 0.40
CA GLU A 57 12.79 -9.56 0.46
C GLU A 57 13.44 -8.17 0.41
N LEU A 58 12.91 -7.26 -0.43
CA LEU A 58 13.37 -5.88 -0.49
C LEU A 58 13.11 -5.13 0.82
N LEU A 59 11.94 -5.32 1.40
CA LEU A 59 11.56 -4.64 2.64
C LEU A 59 12.31 -5.17 3.86
N ASP A 60 12.69 -6.44 3.86
CA ASP A 60 13.56 -7.04 4.88
C ASP A 60 14.94 -6.37 4.94
N LEU A 61 15.37 -5.71 3.85
CA LEU A 61 16.62 -4.92 3.82
C LEU A 61 16.47 -3.55 4.48
N MET A 62 15.24 -3.10 4.77
CA MET A 62 14.96 -1.73 5.22
C MET A 62 14.05 -1.73 6.45
N PRO A 63 14.40 -2.46 7.53
CA PRO A 63 13.55 -2.57 8.72
C PRO A 63 13.26 -1.21 9.38
N GLU A 64 14.14 -0.22 9.21
CA GLU A 64 13.95 1.14 9.74
C GLU A 64 12.70 1.84 9.19
N LEU A 65 12.25 1.49 7.97
CA LEU A 65 11.01 2.03 7.40
C LEU A 65 9.75 1.53 8.11
N PHE A 66 9.88 0.49 8.93
CA PHE A 66 8.80 -0.13 9.67
C PHE A 66 9.04 -0.12 11.18
N ASP A 67 10.07 0.58 11.64
CA ASP A 67 10.32 0.83 13.06
C ASP A 67 9.77 2.21 13.45
N GLU A 68 8.84 2.24 14.41
CA GLU A 68 8.16 3.49 14.80
C GLU A 68 9.16 4.54 15.29
N ALA A 69 10.13 4.15 16.12
CA ALA A 69 11.11 5.08 16.67
C ALA A 69 11.97 5.71 15.56
N SER A 70 12.41 4.91 14.59
CA SER A 70 13.17 5.37 13.43
C SER A 70 12.36 6.35 12.56
N VAL A 71 11.10 6.02 12.27
CA VAL A 71 10.22 6.88 11.46
C VAL A 71 9.92 8.20 12.17
N VAL A 72 9.63 8.17 13.47
CA VAL A 72 9.39 9.38 14.28
C VAL A 72 10.64 10.25 14.33
N ALA A 73 11.82 9.67 14.58
CA ALA A 73 13.07 10.43 14.62
C ALA A 73 13.43 11.07 13.25
N ALA A 74 13.14 10.36 12.15
CA ALA A 74 13.33 10.90 10.80
C ALA A 74 12.36 12.04 10.51
N TYR A 75 11.08 11.89 10.90
CA TYR A 75 10.08 12.95 10.82
C TYR A 75 10.48 14.18 11.63
N GLU A 76 10.91 14.02 12.88
CA GLU A 76 11.30 15.13 13.75
C GLU A 76 12.46 15.92 13.15
N ARG A 77 13.45 15.23 12.56
CA ARG A 77 14.55 15.88 11.84
C ARG A 77 14.06 16.68 10.66
N GLU A 78 13.20 16.09 9.83
CA GLU A 78 12.62 16.79 8.67
C GLU A 78 11.79 17.99 9.09
N ALA A 79 10.96 17.85 10.13
CA ALA A 79 10.12 18.93 10.65
C ALA A 79 10.94 20.11 11.21
N LEU A 80 12.13 19.86 11.75
CA LEU A 80 13.06 20.90 12.22
C LEU A 80 13.75 21.64 11.08
N GLU A 81 14.01 20.95 9.96
CA GLU A 81 14.69 21.51 8.78
C GLU A 81 13.70 22.13 7.77
N ALA A 82 12.41 21.83 7.92
CA ALA A 82 11.36 22.28 7.01
C ALA A 82 11.14 23.80 7.04
N THR A 83 10.71 24.34 5.89
CA THR A 83 10.28 25.73 5.77
C THR A 83 9.14 26.03 6.76
N PRO A 84 9.12 27.20 7.43
CA PRO A 84 8.01 27.59 8.29
C PRO A 84 6.66 27.45 7.58
N GLY A 85 5.72 26.74 8.21
CA GLY A 85 4.40 26.47 7.64
C GLY A 85 4.32 25.21 6.76
N ALA A 86 5.35 24.37 6.70
CA ALA A 86 5.24 23.05 6.08
C ALA A 86 4.16 22.19 6.75
N GLY A 87 3.43 21.40 5.96
CA GLY A 87 2.45 20.44 6.47
C GLY A 87 3.12 19.28 7.18
N ARG A 88 2.50 18.76 8.25
CA ARG A 88 3.04 17.61 8.98
C ARG A 88 3.11 16.35 8.13
N VAL A 89 2.08 16.09 7.33
CA VAL A 89 2.06 14.91 6.45
C VAL A 89 3.13 15.01 5.37
N ASP A 90 3.37 16.20 4.83
CA ASP A 90 4.42 16.43 3.82
C ASP A 90 5.83 16.22 4.40
N CYS A 91 6.05 16.63 5.66
CA CYS A 91 7.30 16.34 6.37
C CYS A 91 7.48 14.83 6.57
N TRP A 92 6.43 14.12 6.99
CA TRP A 92 6.49 12.65 7.12
C TRP A 92 6.77 11.98 5.78
N HIS A 93 6.12 12.43 4.71
CA HIS A 93 6.30 11.92 3.36
C HIS A 93 7.74 12.10 2.88
N THR A 94 8.28 13.32 3.05
CA THR A 94 9.66 13.66 2.69
C THR A 94 10.68 12.85 3.50
N ALA A 95 10.48 12.73 4.81
CA ALA A 95 11.33 11.93 5.68
C ALA A 95 11.35 10.45 5.27
N THR A 96 10.18 9.88 5.01
CA THR A 96 10.04 8.46 4.63
C THR A 96 10.67 8.17 3.26
N HIS A 97 10.50 9.07 2.28
CA HIS A 97 11.19 8.97 0.99
C HIS A 97 12.71 9.10 1.13
N ARG A 98 13.19 9.98 2.03
CA ARG A 98 14.61 10.10 2.31
C ARG A 98 15.17 8.80 2.92
N MET A 99 14.48 8.22 3.90
CA MET A 99 14.86 6.93 4.48
C MET A 99 14.95 5.83 3.42
N LEU A 100 13.96 5.75 2.52
CA LEU A 100 13.98 4.79 1.41
C LEU A 100 15.17 4.99 0.48
N ARG A 101 15.47 6.25 0.11
CA ARG A 101 16.64 6.56 -0.74
C ARG A 101 17.95 6.16 -0.06
N GLU A 102 18.11 6.50 1.22
CA GLU A 102 19.32 6.18 1.99
C GLU A 102 19.52 4.68 2.16
N ALA A 103 18.44 3.94 2.44
CA ALA A 103 18.47 2.49 2.48
C ALA A 103 18.79 1.91 1.08
N GLY A 104 18.24 2.51 0.03
CA GLY A 104 18.53 2.17 -1.35
C GLY A 104 20.01 2.32 -1.72
N GLU A 105 20.62 3.42 -1.31
CA GLU A 105 22.06 3.66 -1.47
C GLU A 105 22.90 2.65 -0.67
N ARG A 106 22.53 2.40 0.58
CA ARG A 106 23.24 1.47 1.48
C ARG A 106 23.25 0.03 0.98
N HIS A 107 22.12 -0.42 0.43
CA HIS A 107 21.94 -1.80 -0.03
C HIS A 107 22.06 -1.96 -1.55
N ALA A 108 22.51 -0.91 -2.26
CA ALA A 108 22.64 -0.88 -3.71
C ALA A 108 21.35 -1.31 -4.45
N ILE A 109 20.19 -0.92 -3.92
CA ILE A 109 18.88 -1.27 -4.48
C ILE A 109 18.61 -0.36 -5.70
N PRO A 110 18.35 -0.94 -6.89
CA PRO A 110 18.02 -0.16 -8.08
C PRO A 110 16.79 0.74 -7.86
N ASP A 111 16.82 1.96 -8.42
CA ASP A 111 15.72 2.92 -8.26
C ASP A 111 14.36 2.36 -8.72
N LEU A 112 14.34 1.55 -9.79
CA LEU A 112 13.14 0.89 -10.27
C LEU A 112 12.47 0.00 -9.20
N ARG A 113 13.27 -0.63 -8.33
CA ARG A 113 12.77 -1.47 -7.23
C ARG A 113 12.28 -0.61 -6.07
N GLN A 114 12.96 0.51 -5.79
CA GLN A 114 12.50 1.48 -4.80
C GLN A 114 11.15 2.11 -5.20
N ALA A 115 10.87 2.26 -6.51
CA ALA A 115 9.60 2.78 -7.02
C ALA A 115 8.36 1.99 -6.54
N GLU A 116 8.51 0.68 -6.33
CA GLU A 116 7.45 -0.19 -5.80
C GLU A 116 7.09 0.20 -4.36
N VAL A 117 8.09 0.52 -3.53
CA VAL A 117 7.90 0.96 -2.14
C VAL A 117 7.41 2.40 -2.07
N ARG A 118 7.93 3.29 -2.93
CA ARG A 118 7.47 4.68 -3.08
C ARG A 118 5.96 4.76 -3.31
N THR A 119 5.43 3.91 -4.20
CA THR A 119 3.99 3.86 -4.46
C THR A 119 3.17 3.52 -3.20
N GLY A 120 3.70 2.65 -2.33
CA GLY A 120 3.11 2.34 -1.03
C GLY A 120 3.12 3.54 -0.09
N ILE A 121 4.26 4.22 0.02
CA ILE A 121 4.44 5.44 0.82
C ILE A 121 3.47 6.54 0.35
N ASP A 122 3.36 6.76 -0.96
CA ASP A 122 2.48 7.77 -1.56
C ASP A 122 1.00 7.46 -1.28
N SER A 123 0.62 6.18 -1.30
CA SER A 123 -0.74 5.76 -0.96
C SER A 123 -1.08 6.06 0.49
N VAL A 124 -0.15 5.81 1.43
CA VAL A 124 -0.35 6.12 2.86
C VAL A 124 -0.36 7.64 3.09
N CYS A 125 0.49 8.40 2.39
CA CYS A 125 0.48 9.86 2.41
C CYS A 125 -0.90 10.42 2.07
N ALA A 126 -1.48 9.96 0.96
CA ALA A 126 -2.82 10.39 0.53
C ALA A 126 -3.90 10.08 1.58
N VAL A 127 -3.80 8.92 2.26
CA VAL A 127 -4.71 8.57 3.36
C VAL A 127 -4.51 9.52 4.55
N LEU A 128 -3.28 9.78 4.95
CA LEU A 128 -2.97 10.70 6.05
C LEU A 128 -3.44 12.12 5.76
N GLN A 129 -3.28 12.62 4.53
CA GLN A 129 -3.78 13.94 4.10
C GLN A 129 -5.31 14.01 4.17
N ALA A 130 -6.00 12.93 3.79
CA ALA A 130 -7.46 12.86 3.89
C ALA A 130 -7.96 12.78 5.34
N VAL A 131 -7.20 12.10 6.22
CA VAL A 131 -7.52 11.95 7.65
C VAL A 131 -7.26 13.26 8.41
N LEU A 132 -6.07 13.85 8.24
CA LEU A 132 -5.63 15.08 8.89
C LEU A 132 -6.05 16.29 8.05
N TRP A 133 -7.34 16.38 7.76
CA TRP A 133 -7.93 17.38 6.85
C TRP A 133 -7.78 18.82 7.35
N SER A 134 -7.48 19.02 8.64
CA SER A 134 -7.16 20.35 9.18
C SER A 134 -5.82 20.90 8.69
N ASP A 135 -5.03 20.08 7.97
CA ASP A 135 -3.73 20.41 7.41
C ASP A 135 -2.77 20.99 8.47
N PRO A 136 -2.48 20.23 9.54
CA PRO A 136 -1.68 20.71 10.65
C PRO A 136 -0.26 21.02 10.21
N ARG A 137 0.34 22.05 10.81
CA ARG A 137 1.69 22.53 10.47
C ARG A 137 2.75 21.88 11.35
N ALA A 138 3.90 21.58 10.75
CA ALA A 138 5.09 21.17 11.46
C ALA A 138 5.54 22.29 12.43
N GLY A 139 5.99 21.92 13.62
CA GLY A 139 6.40 22.86 14.67
C GLY A 139 5.25 23.44 15.51
N ASP A 140 3.98 23.20 15.18
CA ASP A 140 2.85 23.60 16.03
C ASP A 140 2.73 22.69 17.26
N ALA A 141 3.40 23.04 18.35
CA ALA A 141 3.37 22.27 19.60
C ALA A 141 1.97 22.14 20.23
N GLY A 142 1.01 22.98 19.83
CA GLY A 142 -0.36 22.95 20.35
C GLY A 142 -1.31 22.04 19.58
N TYR A 143 -0.87 21.45 18.46
CA TYR A 143 -1.75 20.62 17.64
C TYR A 143 -2.24 19.39 18.41
N THR A 144 -3.55 19.16 18.38
CA THR A 144 -4.21 17.95 18.86
C THR A 144 -5.25 17.54 17.81
N PRO A 145 -5.29 16.27 17.38
CA PRO A 145 -6.25 15.80 16.39
C PRO A 145 -7.69 16.04 16.84
N ALA A 146 -8.53 16.56 15.94
CA ALA A 146 -9.95 16.72 16.21
C ALA A 146 -10.65 15.35 16.27
N ALA A 147 -11.79 15.26 16.97
CA ALA A 147 -12.56 14.02 17.04
C ALA A 147 -12.95 13.47 15.65
N GLY A 148 -13.21 14.35 14.68
CA GLY A 148 -13.48 13.94 13.30
C GLY A 148 -12.27 13.32 12.59
N GLU A 149 -11.05 13.81 12.86
CA GLU A 149 -9.81 13.25 12.31
C GLU A 149 -9.52 11.88 12.95
N VAL A 150 -9.76 11.72 14.24
CA VAL A 150 -9.68 10.42 14.94
C VAL A 150 -10.67 9.41 14.35
N THR A 151 -11.92 9.82 14.10
CA THR A 151 -12.91 8.95 13.43
C THR A 151 -12.48 8.58 12.02
N ALA A 152 -12.01 9.56 11.23
CA ALA A 152 -11.52 9.30 9.87
C ALA A 152 -10.32 8.32 9.87
N TYR A 153 -9.43 8.43 10.85
CA TYR A 153 -8.33 7.49 11.04
C TYR A 153 -8.84 6.07 11.32
N LEU A 154 -9.78 5.92 12.26
CA LEU A 154 -10.36 4.63 12.60
C LEU A 154 -11.11 4.00 11.42
N ASP A 155 -11.83 4.79 10.63
CA ASP A 155 -12.49 4.36 9.40
C ASP A 155 -11.46 3.87 8.36
N GLY A 156 -10.36 4.59 8.19
CA GLY A 156 -9.23 4.17 7.37
C GLY A 156 -8.65 2.85 7.86
N LEU A 157 -8.32 2.77 9.15
CA LEU A 157 -7.72 1.59 9.78
C LEU A 157 -8.61 0.34 9.71
N ALA A 158 -9.92 0.50 9.89
CA ALA A 158 -10.90 -0.57 9.74
C ALA A 158 -10.91 -1.10 8.30
N ARG A 159 -10.77 -0.21 7.31
CA ARG A 159 -10.65 -0.64 5.91
C ARG A 159 -9.33 -1.37 5.63
N LEU A 160 -8.25 -1.07 6.34
CA LEU A 160 -6.97 -1.78 6.25
C LEU A 160 -6.93 -3.08 7.09
N ALA A 161 -8.02 -3.49 7.72
CA ALA A 161 -8.04 -4.67 8.56
C ALA A 161 -7.85 -5.95 7.73
N PRO A 162 -7.18 -7.00 8.25
CA PRO A 162 -6.89 -8.23 7.49
C PRO A 162 -8.14 -8.96 6.99
N ASP A 163 -9.26 -8.76 7.67
CA ASP A 163 -10.58 -9.32 7.39
C ASP A 163 -11.46 -8.41 6.50
N VAL A 164 -10.95 -7.23 6.12
CA VAL A 164 -11.66 -6.27 5.27
C VAL A 164 -11.04 -6.22 3.87
N ASP A 165 -11.89 -6.41 2.87
CA ASP A 165 -11.51 -6.54 1.46
C ASP A 165 -11.05 -5.22 0.79
N LEU A 166 -10.61 -4.17 1.50
CA LEU A 166 -10.21 -2.90 0.84
C LEU A 166 -9.04 -3.09 -0.12
N PHE A 167 -8.07 -3.91 0.28
CA PHE A 167 -6.96 -4.32 -0.57
C PHE A 167 -7.30 -5.52 -1.45
N THR A 168 -8.49 -6.07 -1.30
CA THR A 168 -9.02 -7.19 -2.06
C THR A 168 -10.14 -6.70 -2.96
N ARG A 169 -9.80 -6.26 -4.18
CA ARG A 169 -10.84 -5.88 -5.14
C ARG A 169 -11.58 -7.11 -5.60
N THR A 170 -12.84 -7.24 -5.21
CA THR A 170 -13.77 -8.23 -5.77
C THR A 170 -14.30 -7.71 -7.10
N TYR A 171 -14.03 -8.44 -8.17
CA TYR A 171 -14.46 -8.09 -9.53
C TYR A 171 -15.86 -8.62 -9.85
N GLY A 172 -16.31 -9.65 -9.14
CA GLY A 172 -17.58 -10.34 -9.39
C GLY A 172 -17.39 -11.85 -9.39
N GLU A 173 -18.39 -12.57 -9.90
CA GLU A 173 -18.35 -14.01 -10.06
C GLU A 173 -18.12 -14.37 -11.53
N PHE A 174 -17.18 -15.27 -11.79
CA PHE A 174 -16.89 -15.80 -13.12
C PHE A 174 -16.84 -17.34 -13.07
N GLU A 175 -17.64 -17.99 -13.91
CA GLU A 175 -17.76 -19.46 -13.95
C GLU A 175 -18.00 -20.09 -12.55
N GLY A 176 -18.87 -19.48 -11.74
CA GLY A 176 -19.22 -19.98 -10.39
C GLY A 176 -18.19 -19.71 -9.30
N ARG A 177 -17.15 -18.90 -9.58
CA ARG A 177 -16.06 -18.59 -8.64
C ARG A 177 -15.92 -17.09 -8.44
N LEU A 178 -15.70 -16.68 -7.18
CA LEU A 178 -15.47 -15.27 -6.84
C LEU A 178 -14.09 -14.84 -7.35
N VAL A 179 -14.04 -13.80 -8.18
CA VAL A 179 -12.78 -13.26 -8.72
C VAL A 179 -12.32 -12.09 -7.86
N GLN A 180 -11.14 -12.22 -7.27
CA GLN A 180 -10.59 -11.22 -6.35
C GLN A 180 -9.15 -10.86 -6.73
N ASN A 181 -8.71 -9.63 -6.44
CA ASN A 181 -7.32 -9.20 -6.56
C ASN A 181 -6.83 -8.62 -5.25
N HIS A 182 -5.74 -9.16 -4.71
CA HIS A 182 -5.18 -8.74 -3.43
C HIS A 182 -3.91 -7.89 -3.60
N CYS A 183 -3.86 -6.74 -2.95
CA CYS A 183 -2.65 -5.93 -2.85
C CYS A 183 -1.68 -6.55 -1.84
N PRO A 184 -0.47 -6.96 -2.25
CA PRO A 184 0.51 -7.57 -1.33
C PRO A 184 0.99 -6.59 -0.25
N GLY A 185 0.82 -5.27 -0.44
CA GLY A 185 1.27 -4.24 0.49
C GLY A 185 0.32 -3.91 1.64
N ALA A 186 -0.80 -4.65 1.79
CA ALA A 186 -1.88 -4.32 2.73
C ALA A 186 -1.44 -4.20 4.19
N SER A 187 -0.72 -5.21 4.69
CA SER A 187 -0.22 -5.25 6.07
C SER A 187 0.80 -4.14 6.34
N LEU A 188 1.62 -3.82 5.34
CA LEU A 188 2.66 -2.79 5.41
C LEU A 188 2.03 -1.39 5.48
N ALA A 189 1.00 -1.15 4.68
CA ALA A 189 0.26 0.12 4.71
C ALA A 189 -0.35 0.40 6.08
N ARG A 190 -0.79 -0.64 6.81
CA ARG A 190 -1.31 -0.50 8.18
C ARG A 190 -0.22 -0.05 9.15
N VAL A 191 0.96 -0.64 9.08
CA VAL A 191 2.12 -0.27 9.92
C VAL A 191 2.55 1.17 9.62
N MET A 192 2.72 1.51 8.34
CA MET A 192 3.10 2.86 7.91
C MET A 192 2.05 3.90 8.29
N LEU A 193 0.75 3.58 8.23
CA LEU A 193 -0.31 4.49 8.63
C LEU A 193 -0.25 4.79 10.14
N ALA A 194 -0.03 3.76 10.97
CA ALA A 194 0.11 3.92 12.42
C ALA A 194 1.33 4.80 12.77
N GLN A 195 2.47 4.54 12.15
CA GLN A 195 3.69 5.32 12.36
C GLN A 195 3.55 6.76 11.84
N GLY A 196 2.89 6.94 10.69
CA GLY A 196 2.57 8.25 10.15
C GLY A 196 1.64 9.05 11.07
N TRP A 197 0.64 8.40 11.68
CA TRP A 197 -0.17 9.01 12.72
C TRP A 197 0.67 9.43 13.92
N ARG A 198 1.53 8.52 14.43
CA ARG A 198 2.40 8.80 15.57
C ARG A 198 3.30 10.01 15.30
N ALA A 199 3.97 10.02 14.15
CA ALA A 199 4.84 11.09 13.71
C ALA A 199 4.08 12.41 13.56
N CYS A 200 2.96 12.41 12.82
CA CYS A 200 2.23 13.64 12.53
C CYS A 200 1.47 14.20 13.74
N THR A 201 1.01 13.37 14.67
CA THR A 201 0.16 13.85 15.78
C THR A 201 0.88 13.91 17.12
N GLY A 202 2.00 13.19 17.28
CA GLY A 202 2.66 13.00 18.56
C GLY A 202 1.88 12.09 19.53
N THR A 203 0.75 11.51 19.09
CA THR A 203 -0.12 10.67 19.92
C THR A 203 -0.10 9.21 19.46
N PRO A 204 -0.36 8.24 20.34
CA PRO A 204 -0.51 6.84 19.92
C PRO A 204 -1.65 6.69 18.91
N PRO A 205 -1.54 5.77 17.94
CA PRO A 205 -2.63 5.42 17.02
C PRO A 205 -3.93 5.05 17.76
N PRO A 206 -5.07 5.70 17.44
CA PRO A 206 -6.37 5.33 18.01
C PRO A 206 -6.71 3.87 17.73
N GLY A 207 -7.21 3.15 18.75
CA GLY A 207 -7.68 1.78 18.60
C GLY A 207 -6.61 0.69 18.69
N GLU A 208 -5.33 1.03 18.85
CA GLU A 208 -4.36 0.08 19.37
C GLU A 208 -4.68 -0.21 20.83
N ARG A 209 -4.95 -1.47 21.15
CA ARG A 209 -4.87 -1.91 22.54
C ARG A 209 -3.41 -1.74 22.93
N THR A 210 -3.12 -0.82 23.83
CA THR A 210 -1.89 -0.85 24.61
C THR A 210 -1.80 -2.22 25.25
N GLY A 211 -0.99 -3.10 24.66
CA GLY A 211 -0.79 -4.45 25.15
C GLY A 211 0.23 -4.43 26.28
N ALA A 212 -0.27 -4.75 27.48
CA ALA A 212 0.41 -5.05 28.75
C ALA A 212 0.98 -3.85 29.53
#